data_AF-A0A1F7IK28-F1
#
_entry.id   AF-A0A1F7IK28-F1
#
_cell.length_a   1.000
_cell.length_b   1.000
_cell.length_c   1.000
_cell.angle_alpha   90.00
_cell.angle_beta   90.00
_cell.angle_gamma   90.00
#
_symmetry.space_group_name_H-M   'P 1'
#
loop_
_entity.id
_entity.type
_entity.pdbx_description
1 polymer ?
#
loop_
_entity_poly.entity_id
_entity_poly.type
_entity_poly.pdbx_seq_one_letter_code
_entity_poly.pdbx_strand_id
1 'polypeptide(L)'
;MFEKIGIIYCSGNKMANQSIEYFSSIIRNSRELTRREKVVLLFRLKKKTLKKIGRKNKVTGEWIRQIEKQALTKFRRKINQLLLFD
;
A
#
# COMPACT_ATOMS: atom_id res chain seq x y z
N MET A 1 7.47 -9.06 -9.03
CA MET A 1 7.65 -7.64 -9.43
C MET A 1 7.68 -6.68 -8.23
N PHE A 2 8.25 -7.09 -7.09
CA PHE A 2 8.52 -6.23 -5.92
C PHE A 2 9.95 -6.45 -5.37
N GLU A 3 10.80 -7.19 -6.09
CA GLU A 3 12.13 -7.62 -5.60
C GLU A 3 13.29 -6.72 -6.02
N LYS A 4 13.07 -5.67 -6.82
CA LYS A 4 14.15 -4.82 -7.36
C LYS A 4 14.18 -3.38 -6.83
N ILE A 5 13.54 -3.10 -5.69
CA ILE A 5 13.83 -1.88 -4.91
C ILE A 5 14.69 -2.30 -3.72
N GLY A 6 15.80 -2.96 -4.04
CA GLY A 6 16.86 -3.30 -3.10
C GLY A 6 17.80 -2.12 -2.99
N ILE A 7 17.50 -1.21 -2.08
CA ILE A 7 18.54 -0.49 -1.35
C ILE A 7 18.33 -0.87 0.11
N ILE A 8 19.17 -1.82 0.52
CA ILE A 8 19.89 -1.87 1.81
C ILE A 8 19.07 -1.36 3.00
N TYR A 9 18.63 -2.25 3.91
CA TYR A 9 18.93 -2.13 5.34
C TYR A 9 18.52 -3.42 6.08
N CYS A 10 19.56 -4.16 6.46
CA CYS A 10 19.77 -4.90 7.71
C CYS A 10 18.75 -5.94 8.19
N SER A 11 19.11 -7.22 8.01
CA SER A 11 19.18 -8.22 9.09
C SER A 11 17.89 -8.69 9.81
N GLY A 12 17.54 -9.96 9.55
CA GLY A 12 17.16 -10.89 10.62
C GLY A 12 15.85 -10.66 11.39
N ASN A 13 14.75 -11.22 10.88
CA ASN A 13 13.62 -11.80 11.64
C ASN A 13 12.82 -10.97 12.68
N LYS A 14 13.10 -9.67 12.93
CA LYS A 14 12.24 -8.76 13.74
C LYS A 14 11.59 -7.61 12.95
N MET A 15 11.98 -7.40 11.69
CA MET A 15 11.62 -6.20 10.91
C MET A 15 10.27 -6.24 10.18
N ALA A 16 9.66 -7.41 9.96
CA ALA A 16 8.47 -7.52 9.13
C ALA A 16 7.27 -6.72 9.70
N ASN A 17 7.15 -6.63 11.03
CA ASN A 17 6.12 -5.81 11.67
C ASN A 17 6.41 -4.32 11.54
N GLN A 18 7.67 -3.89 11.70
CA GLN A 18 8.05 -2.48 11.61
C GLN A 18 7.84 -1.92 10.20
N SER A 19 8.20 -2.66 9.14
CA SER A 19 7.95 -2.20 7.77
C SER A 19 6.45 -2.09 7.49
N ILE A 20 5.64 -3.08 7.91
CA ILE A 20 4.18 -3.03 7.74
C ILE A 20 3.58 -1.86 8.52
N GLU A 21 4.02 -1.61 9.75
CA GLU A 21 3.56 -0.49 10.58
C GLU A 21 3.96 0.86 9.99
N TYR A 22 5.20 0.98 9.53
CA TYR A 22 5.71 2.16 8.82
C TYR A 22 4.86 2.47 7.59
N PHE A 23 4.68 1.51 6.68
CA PHE A 23 3.83 1.70 5.51
C PHE A 23 2.37 1.93 5.88
N SER A 24 1.86 1.27 6.92
CA SER A 24 0.51 1.50 7.42
C SER A 24 0.32 2.92 7.94
N SER A 25 1.31 3.46 8.65
CA SER A 25 1.32 4.84 9.14
C SER A 25 1.32 5.85 7.98
N ILE A 26 2.19 5.64 6.99
CA ILE A 26 2.24 6.50 5.79
C ILE A 26 0.91 6.46 5.03
N ILE A 27 0.34 5.27 4.82
CA ILE A 27 -0.96 5.12 4.14
C ILE A 27 -2.08 5.81 4.94
N ARG A 28 -2.10 5.69 6.27
CA ARG A 28 -3.09 6.35 7.13
C ARG A 28 -2.97 7.87 7.04
N ASN A 29 -1.75 8.39 7.06
CA ASN A 29 -1.46 9.82 7.09
C ASN A 29 -1.48 10.50 5.71
N SER A 30 -1.48 9.72 4.62
CA SER A 30 -1.55 10.26 3.26
C SER A 30 -2.85 11.04 3.04
N ARG A 31 -2.74 12.32 2.66
CA ARG A 31 -3.90 13.18 2.34
C ARG A 31 -4.46 12.92 0.93
N GLU A 32 -3.65 12.37 0.03
CA GLU A 32 -4.04 12.13 -1.37
C GLU A 32 -4.89 10.85 -1.56
N LEU A 33 -4.83 9.96 -0.57
CA LEU A 33 -5.62 8.74 -0.57
C LEU A 33 -6.98 8.98 0.09
N THR A 34 -8.04 8.58 -0.59
CA THR A 34 -9.39 8.52 -0.03
C THR A 34 -9.50 7.43 1.04
N ARG A 35 -10.51 7.52 1.90
CA ARG A 35 -10.77 6.51 2.94
C ARG A 35 -10.88 5.09 2.38
N ARG A 36 -11.46 4.92 1.19
CA ARG A 36 -11.58 3.62 0.51
C ARG A 36 -10.24 3.10 0.02
N GLU A 37 -9.44 3.94 -0.64
CA GLU A 37 -8.10 3.58 -1.11
C GLU A 37 -7.18 3.17 0.04
N LYS A 38 -7.20 3.93 1.15
CA LYS A 38 -6.45 3.60 2.37
C LYS A 38 -6.81 2.21 2.90
N VAL A 39 -8.10 1.91 2.98
CA VAL A 39 -8.58 0.61 3.47
C VAL A 39 -8.12 -0.53 2.57
N VAL A 40 -8.19 -0.37 1.24
CA VAL A 40 -7.72 -1.37 0.29
C VAL A 40 -6.22 -1.61 0.46
N LEU A 41 -5.40 -0.56 0.48
CA LEU A 41 -3.95 -0.68 0.67
C LEU A 41 -3.57 -1.32 2.02
N LEU A 42 -4.24 -0.93 3.12
CA LEU A 42 -4.02 -1.54 4.43
C LEU A 42 -4.39 -3.04 4.45
N PHE A 43 -5.44 -3.45 3.75
CA PHE A 43 -5.77 -4.87 3.63
C PHE A 43 -4.77 -5.63 2.75
N ARG A 44 -4.24 -4.99 1.72
CA ARG A 44 -3.19 -5.56 0.86
C ARG A 44 -1.86 -5.72 1.59
N LEU A 45 -1.48 -4.77 2.46
CA LEU A 45 -0.36 -4.91 3.39
C LEU A 45 -0.52 -6.12 4.33
N LYS A 46 -1.75 -6.39 4.79
CA LYS A 46 -2.09 -7.58 5.56
C LYS A 46 -2.25 -8.86 4.72
N LYS A 47 -1.72 -8.85 3.48
CA LYS A 47 -1.75 -9.96 2.52
C LYS A 47 -3.17 -10.51 2.23
N LYS A 48 -4.22 -9.70 2.36
CA LYS A 48 -5.58 -10.14 1.99
C LYS A 48 -5.74 -10.16 0.47
N THR A 49 -6.48 -11.15 -0.01
CA THR A 49 -6.80 -11.30 -1.44
C THR A 49 -7.89 -10.30 -1.85
N LEU A 50 -7.86 -9.90 -3.12
CA LEU A 50 -8.85 -8.98 -3.71
C LEU A 50 -10.28 -9.51 -3.54
N LYS A 51 -10.48 -10.82 -3.71
CA LYS A 51 -11.76 -11.50 -3.51
C LYS A 51 -12.26 -11.38 -2.06
N LYS A 52 -11.37 -11.51 -1.07
CA LYS A 52 -11.73 -11.39 0.36
C LYS A 52 -12.05 -9.94 0.75
N ILE A 53 -11.34 -8.97 0.18
CA ILE A 53 -11.61 -7.53 0.37
C ILE A 53 -12.94 -7.16 -0.29
N GLY A 54 -13.16 -7.61 -1.53
CA GLY A 54 -14.39 -7.39 -2.29
C GLY A 54 -15.62 -7.92 -1.57
N ARG A 55 -15.57 -9.18 -1.09
CA ARG A 55 -16.64 -9.76 -0.27
C ARG A 55 -16.96 -8.92 0.97
N LYS A 56 -15.95 -8.46 1.70
CA LYS A 56 -16.15 -7.63 2.90
C LYS A 56 -16.80 -6.27 2.59
N ASN A 57 -16.51 -5.72 1.41
CA ASN A 57 -17.02 -4.43 0.96
C ASN A 57 -18.23 -4.54 0.03
N LYS A 58 -18.80 -5.74 -0.17
CA LYS A 58 -19.91 -6.03 -1.10
C LYS A 58 -19.65 -5.58 -2.56
N VAL A 59 -18.41 -5.73 -3.02
CA VAL A 59 -17.94 -5.31 -4.35
C VAL A 59 -17.11 -6.39 -5.02
N THR A 60 -16.94 -6.30 -6.34
CA THR A 60 -16.18 -7.29 -7.10
C THR A 60 -14.68 -7.16 -6.82
N GLY A 61 -13.94 -8.27 -6.95
CA GLY A 61 -12.49 -8.25 -6.84
C GLY A 61 -11.81 -7.36 -7.89
N GLU A 62 -12.43 -7.25 -9.07
CA GLU A 62 -11.97 -6.37 -10.14
C GLU A 62 -12.07 -4.89 -9.76
N TRP A 63 -13.17 -4.49 -9.12
CA TRP A 63 -13.30 -3.12 -8.62
C TRP A 63 -12.26 -2.81 -7.54
N ILE A 64 -11.95 -3.76 -6.65
CA ILE A 64 -10.84 -3.61 -5.70
C ILE A 64 -9.49 -3.48 -6.41
N ARG A 65 -9.26 -4.22 -7.51
CA ARG A 65 -8.05 -4.12 -8.34
C ARG A 65 -7.89 -2.72 -8.94
N GLN A 66 -8.98 -2.13 -9.44
CA GLN A 66 -8.97 -0.78 -9.99
C GLN A 66 -8.64 0.26 -8.92
N ILE A 67 -9.26 0.14 -7.73
CA ILE A 67 -8.96 1.02 -6.60
C ILE A 67 -7.49 0.89 -6.17
N GLU A 68 -6.97 -0.34 -6.08
CA GLU A 68 -5.57 -0.59 -5.75
C GLU A 68 -4.62 0.09 -6.75
N LYS A 69 -4.90 -0.05 -8.06
CA LYS A 69 -4.10 0.57 -9.12
C LYS A 69 -4.08 2.09 -9.00
N GLN A 70 -5.25 2.73 -8.84
CA GLN A 70 -5.36 4.18 -8.69
C GLN A 70 -4.63 4.67 -7.43
N ALA A 71 -4.80 3.97 -6.31
CA ALA A 71 -4.14 4.29 -5.05
C ALA A 71 -2.61 4.21 -5.17
N LEU A 72 -2.08 3.16 -5.81
CA LEU A 72 -0.64 3.00 -6.05
C LEU A 72 -0.09 4.08 -6.97
N THR A 73 -0.82 4.50 -8.01
CA THR A 73 -0.39 5.59 -8.89
C THR A 73 -0.25 6.91 -8.12
N LYS A 74 -1.23 7.25 -7.28
CA LYS A 74 -1.16 8.45 -6.42
C LYS A 74 0.00 8.35 -5.43
N PHE A 75 0.12 7.21 -4.77
CA PHE A 75 1.17 6.96 -3.79
C PHE A 75 2.57 7.08 -4.40
N ARG A 76 2.78 6.49 -5.58
CA ARG A 76 4.04 6.58 -6.32
C ARG A 76 4.34 8.02 -6.75
N ARG A 77 3.34 8.77 -7.23
CA ARG A 77 3.52 10.18 -7.59
C ARG A 77 4.02 11.00 -6.40
N LYS A 78 3.49 10.76 -5.20
CA LYS A 78 3.94 11.44 -3.99
C LYS A 78 5.36 11.07 -3.57
N ILE A 79 5.70 9.78 -3.62
CA ILE A 79 7.07 9.32 -3.33
C ILE A 79 8.05 9.95 -4.33
N ASN A 80 7.69 9.94 -5.62
CA ASN A 80 8.51 10.58 -6.64
C ASN A 80 8.66 12.08 -6.39
N GLN A 81 7.61 12.79 -5.96
CA GLN A 81 7.73 14.20 -5.58
C GLN A 81 8.68 14.41 -4.41
N LEU A 82 8.59 13.59 -3.35
CA LEU A 82 9.51 13.68 -2.22
C LEU A 82 10.97 13.48 -2.66
N LEU A 83 11.22 12.51 -3.54
CA LEU A 83 12.56 12.20 -4.05
C LEU A 83 13.07 13.18 -5.11
N LEU A 84 12.21 14.02 -5.71
CA LEU A 84 12.60 14.98 -6.75
C LEU A 84 12.88 16.38 -6.18
N PHE A 85 12.48 16.62 -4.94
CA PHE A 85 12.68 17.90 -4.23
C PHE A 85 13.61 17.76 -3.00
N ASP A 86 14.26 16.60 -2.84
CA ASP A 86 15.48 16.41 -2.04
C ASP A 86 16.70 16.47 -2.96
#